data_AF-A0A7C3UF86-F1
#
_entry.id   AF-A0A7C3UF86-F1
#
_cell.length_a   1.000
_cell.length_b   1.000
_cell.length_c   1.000
_cell.angle_alpha   90.00
_cell.angle_beta   90.00
_cell.angle_gamma   90.00
#
_symmetry.space_group_name_H-M   'P 1'
#
loop_
_entity.id
_entity.type
_entity.pdbx_description
1 polymer ?
#
loop_
_entity_poly.entity_id
_entity_poly.type
_entity_poly.pdbx_seq_one_letter_code
_entity_poly.pdbx_strand_id
1 'polypeptide(L)'
;MFAMPVAHGCASGLGGLRAAGDLVARMQMARGMRLGEAKAHVAGRLGVTPFDLSDPVLMNDLRREFGLGHVMTFEMSYPEEPTAIEAKGNIADLLGLEIPSVRLLEGRMHRRARGGG
;
A
#
# COMPACT_ATOMS: atom_id res chain seq x y z
N MET A 1 -5.44 -9.32 -17.43
CA MET A 1 -4.17 -8.84 -16.82
C MET A 1 -4.39 -8.38 -15.36
N PHE A 2 -5.10 -9.15 -14.53
CA PHE A 2 -5.33 -8.81 -13.11
C PHE A 2 -4.84 -9.89 -12.13
N ALA A 3 -4.26 -10.98 -12.63
CA ALA A 3 -3.75 -12.08 -11.80
C ALA A 3 -2.32 -11.82 -11.27
N MET A 4 -1.49 -11.05 -11.99
CA MET A 4 -0.07 -10.84 -11.64
C MET A 4 0.19 -10.02 -10.36
N PRO A 5 -0.56 -8.95 -10.00
CA PRO A 5 -0.28 -8.18 -8.79
C PRO A 5 -0.53 -8.96 -7.49
N VAL A 6 -1.61 -9.75 -7.45
CA VAL A 6 -1.96 -10.60 -6.30
C VAL A 6 -0.95 -11.74 -6.17
N ALA A 7 -0.65 -12.43 -7.27
CA ALA A 7 0.34 -13.51 -7.28
C ALA A 7 1.74 -13.00 -6.85
N HIS A 8 2.15 -11.81 -7.31
CA HIS A 8 3.45 -11.22 -6.94
C HIS A 8 3.48 -10.68 -5.51
N GLY A 9 2.39 -10.08 -5.01
CA GLY A 9 2.26 -9.68 -3.61
C GLY A 9 2.37 -10.87 -2.65
N CYS A 10 1.79 -12.01 -3.02
CA CYS A 10 1.96 -13.28 -2.31
C CYS A 10 3.36 -13.90 -2.51
N ALA A 11 3.96 -13.77 -3.70
CA ALA A 11 5.26 -14.35 -4.05
C ALA A 11 6.48 -13.52 -3.61
N SER A 12 6.30 -12.26 -3.17
CA SER A 12 7.39 -11.42 -2.67
C SER A 12 8.14 -11.99 -1.46
N GLY A 13 7.62 -13.06 -0.84
CA GLY A 13 8.25 -13.77 0.27
C GLY A 13 8.21 -13.02 1.60
N LEU A 14 7.50 -11.89 1.67
CA LEU A 14 7.43 -10.99 2.84
C LEU A 14 5.99 -10.83 3.37
N GLY A 15 5.23 -11.93 3.48
CA GLY A 15 3.92 -11.92 4.16
C GLY A 15 2.79 -11.12 3.50
N GLY A 16 3.01 -10.52 2.32
CA GLY A 16 2.00 -9.72 1.62
C GLY A 16 1.53 -8.54 2.47
N LEU A 17 0.21 -8.38 2.62
CA LEU A 17 -0.40 -7.34 3.47
C LEU A 17 -0.12 -7.54 4.97
N ARG A 18 0.24 -8.76 5.43
CA ARG A 18 0.57 -8.97 6.85
C ARG A 18 1.90 -8.32 7.25
N ALA A 19 2.80 -8.12 6.29
CA ALA A 19 4.02 -7.35 6.50
C ALA A 19 4.13 -6.29 5.39
N ALA A 20 5.28 -6.11 4.72
CA ALA A 20 5.44 -5.12 3.65
C ALA A 20 5.50 -5.70 2.22
N GLY A 21 5.14 -6.97 2.03
CA GLY A 21 5.27 -7.65 0.74
C GLY A 21 4.48 -7.01 -0.39
N ASP A 22 3.29 -6.48 -0.13
CA ASP A 22 2.51 -5.79 -1.18
C ASP A 22 3.14 -4.44 -1.57
N LEU A 23 3.71 -3.70 -0.60
CA LEU A 23 4.40 -2.43 -0.85
C LEU A 23 5.63 -2.63 -1.72
N VAL A 24 6.45 -3.64 -1.39
CA VAL A 24 7.63 -4.02 -2.18
C VAL A 24 7.22 -4.47 -3.58
N ALA A 25 6.19 -5.31 -3.70
CA ALA A 25 5.66 -5.75 -4.99
C ALA A 25 5.22 -4.58 -5.88
N ARG A 26 4.56 -3.56 -5.31
CA ARG A 26 4.16 -2.36 -6.04
C ARG A 26 5.36 -1.61 -6.61
N MET A 27 6.45 -1.49 -5.86
CA MET A 27 7.67 -0.85 -6.35
C MET A 27 8.32 -1.64 -7.48
N GLN A 28 8.36 -2.97 -7.37
CA GLN A 28 8.86 -3.83 -8.44
C GLN A 28 8.02 -3.69 -9.73
N MET A 29 6.70 -3.66 -9.60
CA MET A 29 5.79 -3.63 -10.75
C MET A 29 5.64 -2.23 -11.37
N ALA A 30 5.50 -1.19 -10.56
CA ALA A 30 5.22 0.17 -11.02
C ALA A 30 6.47 0.97 -11.39
N ARG A 31 7.65 0.54 -10.92
CA ARG A 31 8.93 1.23 -11.17
C ARG A 31 10.01 0.31 -11.74
N GLY A 32 9.74 -0.99 -11.92
CA GLY A 32 10.73 -1.94 -12.44
C GLY A 32 11.91 -2.20 -11.50
N MET A 33 11.78 -1.83 -10.22
CA MET A 33 12.87 -1.94 -9.24
C MET A 33 13.24 -3.41 -9.00
N ARG A 34 14.55 -3.65 -8.81
CA ARG A 34 15.02 -4.96 -8.35
C ARG A 34 14.62 -5.16 -6.88
N LEU A 35 14.53 -6.40 -6.43
CA LEU A 35 14.04 -6.73 -5.07
C LEU A 35 14.77 -5.94 -3.97
N GLY A 36 16.10 -5.89 -4.00
CA GLY A 36 16.88 -5.17 -2.99
C GLY A 36 16.61 -3.66 -2.97
N GLU A 37 16.49 -3.05 -4.15
CA GLU A 37 16.16 -1.63 -4.30
C GLU A 37 14.74 -1.33 -3.81
N ALA A 38 13.76 -2.15 -4.19
CA ALA A 38 12.38 -2.02 -3.74
C ALA A 38 12.28 -2.12 -2.21
N LYS A 39 12.99 -3.08 -1.59
CA LYS A 39 13.05 -3.21 -0.13
C LYS A 39 13.70 -1.98 0.51
N ALA A 40 14.84 -1.53 0.00
CA ALA A 40 15.52 -0.35 0.53
C ALA A 40 14.65 0.91 0.43
N HIS A 41 13.94 1.08 -0.68
CA HIS A 41 13.02 2.19 -0.88
C HIS A 41 11.86 2.16 0.13
N VAL A 42 11.15 1.03 0.23
CA VAL A 42 10.01 0.90 1.16
C VAL A 42 10.46 1.07 2.61
N ALA A 43 11.57 0.44 2.99
CA ALA A 43 12.14 0.57 4.33
C ALA A 43 12.48 2.03 4.67
N GLY A 44 13.11 2.75 3.73
CA GLY A 44 13.41 4.17 3.91
C GLY A 44 12.16 5.05 4.05
N ARG A 45 11.07 4.73 3.35
CA ARG A 45 9.79 5.47 3.48
C ARG A 45 9.08 5.17 4.79
N LEU A 46 9.28 3.99 5.36
CA LEU A 46 8.73 3.57 6.65
C LEU A 46 9.64 3.87 7.85
N GLY A 47 10.86 4.36 7.62
CA GLY A 47 11.82 4.65 8.69
C GLY A 47 12.41 3.42 9.38
N VAL A 48 12.42 2.26 8.71
CA VAL A 48 12.91 0.98 9.25
C VAL A 48 14.01 0.38 8.37
N THR A 49 14.54 -0.79 8.75
CA THR A 49 15.50 -1.51 7.91
C THR A 49 14.81 -2.45 6.92
N PRO A 50 15.50 -2.87 5.83
CA PRO A 50 14.96 -3.88 4.91
C PRO A 50 14.64 -5.24 5.55
N PHE A 51 15.21 -5.55 6.72
CA PHE A 51 14.94 -6.79 7.45
C PHE A 51 13.59 -6.73 8.16
N ASP A 52 13.28 -5.56 8.72
CA ASP A 52 12.04 -5.28 9.46
C ASP A 52 10.78 -5.41 8.58
N LEU A 53 10.92 -5.25 7.27
CA LEU A 53 9.81 -5.39 6.30
C LEU A 53 9.13 -6.77 6.30
N SER A 54 9.76 -7.79 6.86
CA SER A 54 9.20 -9.13 7.03
C SER A 54 8.54 -9.36 8.38
N ASP A 55 8.72 -8.48 9.37
CA ASP A 55 8.14 -8.62 10.71
C ASP A 55 6.67 -8.19 10.69
N PRO A 56 5.71 -9.12 10.83
CA PRO A 56 4.30 -8.78 10.80
C PRO A 56 3.82 -8.03 12.05
N VAL A 57 4.52 -8.11 13.17
CA VAL A 57 4.15 -7.39 14.40
C VAL A 57 4.48 -5.92 14.25
N LEU A 58 5.73 -5.61 13.92
CA LEU A 58 6.15 -4.24 13.64
C LEU A 58 5.37 -3.63 12.47
N MET A 59 5.16 -4.40 11.39
CA MET A 59 4.40 -3.91 10.25
C MET A 59 2.92 -3.67 10.57
N ASN A 60 2.35 -4.35 11.57
CA ASN A 60 1.00 -4.02 12.02
C ASN A 60 0.97 -2.59 12.59
N ASP A 61 1.92 -2.22 13.44
CA ASP A 61 1.96 -0.89 14.03
C ASP A 61 2.20 0.21 12.98
N LEU A 62 3.13 -0.03 12.05
CA LEU A 62 3.41 0.90 10.95
C LEU A 62 2.22 1.05 10.00
N ARG A 63 1.48 -0.02 9.73
CA ARG A 63 0.27 0.05 8.89
C ARG A 63 -0.80 0.93 9.51
N ARG A 64 -0.94 0.90 10.83
CA ARG A 64 -1.85 1.77 11.56
C ARG A 64 -1.37 3.22 11.52
N GLU A 65 -0.09 3.43 11.82
CA GLU A 65 0.53 4.77 11.84
C GLU A 65 0.41 5.49 10.49
N PHE A 66 0.71 4.79 9.40
CA PHE A 66 0.68 5.34 8.04
C PHE A 66 -0.66 5.14 7.32
N GLY A 67 -1.66 4.52 7.97
CA GLY A 67 -2.97 4.27 7.38
C GLY A 67 -2.93 3.42 6.09
N LEU A 68 -2.15 2.34 6.08
CA LEU A 68 -1.88 1.52 4.88
C LEU A 68 -2.84 0.34 4.71
N GLY A 69 -3.88 0.27 5.54
CA GLY A 69 -4.81 -0.85 5.63
C GLY A 69 -4.22 -2.07 6.30
N HIS A 70 -5.09 -2.81 6.99
CA HIS A 70 -4.76 -4.01 7.75
C HIS A 70 -5.39 -5.26 7.14
N VAL A 71 -4.98 -6.43 7.62
CA VAL A 71 -5.69 -7.66 7.27
C VAL A 71 -7.13 -7.58 7.79
N MET A 72 -8.07 -8.01 6.95
CA MET A 72 -9.53 -7.98 7.11
C MET A 72 -10.07 -8.33 8.51
N THR A 73 -9.37 -9.11 9.33
CA THR A 73 -9.77 -9.36 10.73
C THR A 73 -9.74 -8.10 11.60
N PHE A 74 -8.91 -7.12 11.26
CA PHE A 74 -8.72 -5.88 12.01
C PHE A 74 -9.70 -4.77 11.62
N GLU A 75 -10.21 -4.75 10.38
CA GLU A 75 -11.15 -3.70 9.93
C GLU A 75 -12.44 -3.68 10.76
N MET A 76 -12.84 -4.83 11.33
CA MET A 76 -13.99 -4.93 12.23
C MET A 76 -13.69 -4.40 13.65
N SER A 77 -12.43 -4.42 14.06
CA SER A 77 -11.97 -3.89 15.36
C SER A 77 -11.59 -2.41 15.30
N TYR A 78 -11.25 -1.90 14.12
CA TYR A 78 -10.81 -0.53 13.88
C TYR A 78 -11.57 0.11 12.71
N PRO A 79 -12.87 0.36 12.86
CA PRO A 79 -13.72 0.82 11.75
C PRO A 79 -13.37 2.24 11.27
N GLU A 80 -12.72 3.05 12.12
CA GLU A 80 -12.23 4.38 11.78
C GLU A 80 -10.84 4.40 11.10
N GLU A 81 -10.14 3.28 11.01
CA GLU A 81 -8.82 3.25 10.36
C GLU A 81 -8.94 3.22 8.83
N PRO A 82 -7.99 3.85 8.09
CA PRO A 82 -8.03 3.87 6.62
C PRO A 82 -8.01 2.46 6.01
N THR A 83 -9.03 2.16 5.21
CA THR A 83 -9.17 0.88 4.49
C THR A 83 -9.45 1.09 3.01
N ALA A 84 -9.36 0.01 2.23
CA ALA A 84 -9.73 -0.04 0.81
C ALA A 84 -9.17 1.12 -0.06
N ILE A 85 -10.00 2.11 -0.40
CA ILE A 85 -9.61 3.19 -1.31
C ILE A 85 -8.79 4.28 -0.61
N GLU A 86 -9.05 4.53 0.67
CA GLU A 86 -8.33 5.51 1.47
C GLU A 86 -6.90 5.03 1.73
N ALA A 87 -6.75 3.76 2.16
CA ALA A 87 -5.45 3.12 2.31
C ALA A 87 -4.62 3.14 1.01
N LYS A 88 -5.27 2.98 -0.16
CA LYS A 88 -4.59 3.12 -1.45
C LYS A 88 -4.09 4.54 -1.69
N GLY A 89 -4.82 5.58 -1.27
CA GLY A 89 -4.35 6.96 -1.32
C GLY A 89 -3.08 7.13 -0.48
N ASN A 90 -3.11 6.69 0.77
CA ASN A 90 -1.96 6.76 1.66
C ASN A 90 -0.74 5.99 1.12
N ILE A 91 -0.95 4.81 0.53
CA ILE A 91 0.12 4.05 -0.14
C ILE A 91 0.67 4.80 -1.37
N ALA A 92 -0.20 5.45 -2.15
CA ALA A 92 0.19 6.25 -3.31
C ALA A 92 1.14 7.39 -2.88
N ASP A 93 0.78 8.11 -1.80
CA ASP A 93 1.60 9.19 -1.25
C ASP A 93 2.89 8.66 -0.60
N LEU A 94 2.77 7.60 0.21
CA LEU A 94 3.92 6.96 0.86
C LEU A 94 4.92 6.45 -0.17
N LEU A 95 4.51 5.91 -1.31
CA LEU A 95 5.45 5.35 -2.29
C LEU A 95 5.71 6.27 -3.48
N GLY A 96 5.05 7.44 -3.54
CA GLY A 96 5.09 8.33 -4.71
C GLY A 96 4.63 7.64 -5.99
N LEU A 97 3.53 6.87 -5.91
CA LEU A 97 2.96 6.09 -7.01
C LEU A 97 1.62 6.65 -7.47
N GLU A 98 1.37 6.65 -8.78
CA GLU A 98 0.00 6.84 -9.27
C GLU A 98 -0.76 5.51 -9.20
N ILE A 99 -1.86 5.48 -8.44
CA ILE A 99 -2.77 4.33 -8.38
C ILE A 99 -4.03 4.64 -9.19
N PRO A 100 -4.35 3.86 -10.25
CA PRO A 100 -5.45 4.19 -11.16
C PRO A 100 -6.82 4.38 -10.50
N SER A 101 -7.15 3.58 -9.49
CA SER A 101 -8.43 3.72 -8.79
C SER A 101 -8.52 5.00 -7.96
N VAL A 102 -7.40 5.47 -7.39
CA VAL A 102 -7.32 6.71 -6.62
C VAL A 102 -7.49 7.90 -7.54
N ARG A 103 -6.69 7.98 -8.62
CA ARG A 103 -6.82 8.99 -9.68
C ARG A 103 -8.24 9.05 -10.26
N LEU A 104 -8.87 7.89 -10.47
CA LEU A 104 -10.24 7.83 -10.98
C LEU A 104 -11.25 8.43 -9.98
N LEU A 105 -11.11 8.15 -8.68
CA LEU A 105 -11.96 8.71 -7.63
C LEU A 105 -11.79 10.24 -7.56
N GLU A 106 -10.56 10.73 -7.52
CA GLU A 106 -10.25 12.16 -7.53
C GLU A 106 -10.87 12.86 -8.73
N GLY A 107 -10.74 12.29 -9.94
CA GLY A 107 -11.35 12.84 -11.14
C GLY A 107 -12.88 12.88 -11.07
N ARG A 108 -13.53 11.91 -10.40
CA ARG A 108 -14.98 11.93 -10.16
C ARG A 108 -15.38 13.00 -9.15
N MET A 109 -14.61 13.18 -8.08
CA MET A 109 -14.83 14.21 -7.07
C MET A 109 -14.72 15.62 -7.68
N HIS A 110 -13.69 15.86 -8.49
CA HIS A 110 -13.53 17.13 -9.22
C HIS A 110 -14.70 17.42 -10.17
N ARG A 111 -15.20 16.42 -10.89
CA ARG A 111 -16.38 16.58 -11.77
C ARG A 111 -17.65 16.91 -10.98
N ARG A 112 -17.87 16.24 -9.83
CA ARG A 112 -19.02 16.51 -8.97
C ARG A 112 -18.99 17.92 -8.39
N ALA A 113 -17.83 18.39 -7.95
CA ALA A 113 -17.67 19.76 -7.44
C ALA A 113 -17.94 20.84 -8.51
N ARG A 114 -17.70 20.54 -9.80
CA ARG A 114 -17.95 21.46 -10.92
C ARG A 114 -19.37 21.43 -11.49
N GLY A 115 -20.13 20.36 -11.24
CA GLY A 115 -21.49 20.17 -11.75
C GLY A 115 -22.61 20.48 -10.76
N GLY A 116 -22.28 20.98 -9.56
CA GLY A 116 -23.22 21.29 -8.49
C GLY A 116 -23.49 22.79 -8.31
N GLY A 117 -23.73 23.51 -9.41
CA GLY A 117 -24.17 24.91 -9.44
C GLY A 117 -25.49 25.05 -10.19
#